data_AF-A0A453GY84-F1
#
_entry.id   AF-A0A453GY84-F1
#
_cell.length_a   1.000
_cell.length_b   1.000
_cell.length_c   1.000
_cell.angle_alpha   90.00
_cell.angle_beta   90.00
_cell.angle_gamma   90.00
#
_symmetry.space_group_name_H-M   'P 1'
#
loop_
_entity.id
_entity.type
_entity.pdbx_description
1 polymer ?
#
loop_
_entity_poly.entity_id
_entity_poly.type
_entity_poly.pdbx_seq_one_letter_code
_entity_poly.pdbx_strand_id
1 'polypeptide(L)'
;MLEMEINIPIGTHMMEGDQDLGGQNNMFCNKCKEVNHLTKDCPLGHCVICGKKNHVTDECNWLKQIKPVPKFVGYAARGLGVLLVQSTKEVLEMENPNPMAIISVVSGVINETQLVDRLHYMFNWNWQWRCKKHGENAFLVRFPNK
;
A
#
# COMPACT_ATOMS: atom_id res chain seq x y z
N MET A 1 -7.45 -3.31 -9.46
CA MET A 1 -6.30 -2.52 -9.96
C MET A 1 -5.57 -2.04 -8.73
N LEU A 2 -4.41 -2.61 -8.44
CA LEU A 2 -3.56 -2.19 -7.34
C LEU A 2 -2.38 -1.45 -7.96
N GLU A 3 -2.45 -0.12 -7.99
CA GLU A 3 -1.24 0.69 -8.10
C GLU A 3 -0.64 0.76 -6.70
N MET A 4 0.60 0.30 -6.57
CA MET A 4 1.36 0.38 -5.33
C MET A 4 2.56 1.30 -5.57
N GLU A 5 2.41 2.57 -5.26
CA GLU A 5 3.55 3.46 -5.08
C GLU A 5 4.05 3.31 -3.64
N ILE A 6 5.19 2.65 -3.48
CA ILE A 6 5.86 2.49 -2.19
C ILE A 6 6.91 3.59 -2.11
N ASN A 7 6.55 4.72 -1.52
CA ASN A 7 7.52 5.75 -1.18
C ASN A 7 8.14 5.42 0.18
N ILE A 8 9.41 5.01 0.18
CA ILE A 8 10.21 4.81 1.38
C ILE A 8 10.97 6.11 1.64
N PRO A 9 10.69 6.87 2.71
CA PRO A 9 11.55 8.00 3.06
C PRO A 9 12.87 7.45 3.58
N ILE A 10 13.94 7.64 2.80
CA ILE A 10 15.32 7.45 3.22
C ILE A 10 15.61 8.57 4.23
N GLY A 11 15.67 8.21 5.50
CA GLY A 11 16.06 9.11 6.57
C GLY A 11 17.46 9.65 6.33
N THR A 12 17.55 10.88 5.86
CA THR A 12 18.75 11.70 5.94
C THR A 12 18.32 13.04 6.53
N HIS A 13 18.43 13.17 7.85
CA HIS A 13 18.60 14.49 8.43
C HIS A 13 19.88 14.48 9.26
N MET A 14 20.77 15.36 8.82
CA MET A 14 22.13 15.53 9.27
C MET A 14 22.11 16.18 10.65
N MET A 15 23.00 15.72 11.54
CA MET A 15 23.30 16.38 12.81
C MET A 15 24.23 17.55 12.50
N GLU A 16 23.79 18.79 12.71
CA GLU A 16 24.69 19.94 12.87
C GLU A 16 24.21 20.84 14.02
N GLY A 17 25.10 21.08 14.99
CA GLY A 17 25.31 22.41 15.56
C GLY A 17 24.60 22.80 16.86
N ASP A 18 25.31 22.60 17.97
CA ASP A 18 25.35 23.31 19.25
C ASP A 18 24.29 24.37 19.61
N GLN A 19 23.70 24.21 20.81
CA GLN A 19 23.96 25.13 21.93
C GLN A 19 23.60 24.49 23.29
N ASP A 20 24.60 24.48 24.16
CA ASP A 20 24.57 24.23 25.60
C ASP A 20 23.45 25.03 26.30
N LEU A 21 22.85 24.46 27.34
CA LEU A 21 22.33 25.12 28.56
C LEU A 21 21.52 24.14 29.42
N GLY A 22 22.14 23.65 30.50
CA GLY A 22 21.51 23.47 31.81
C GLY A 22 20.38 22.44 31.94
N GLY A 23 20.59 21.43 32.79
CA GLY A 23 19.63 20.36 33.08
C GLY A 23 18.17 20.80 33.17
N GLN A 24 17.38 20.42 32.18
CA GLN A 24 15.94 20.63 32.17
C GLN A 24 15.27 19.34 31.71
N ASN A 25 14.30 18.92 32.51
CA ASN A 25 13.36 17.84 32.22
C ASN A 25 12.90 18.01 30.77
N ASN A 26 13.21 17.05 29.89
CA ASN A 26 12.89 17.12 28.47
C ASN A 26 11.36 17.02 28.33
N MET A 27 10.66 18.16 28.40
CA MET A 27 9.20 18.20 28.38
C MET A 27 8.72 17.97 26.94
N PHE A 28 8.51 16.71 26.58
CA PHE A 28 7.89 16.33 25.31
C PHE A 28 6.40 16.01 25.51
N CYS A 29 5.60 16.26 24.48
CA CYS A 29 4.18 15.95 24.47
C CYS A 29 3.95 14.45 24.32
N ASN A 30 3.18 13.83 25.22
CA ASN A 30 2.89 12.39 25.14
C ASN A 30 1.91 12.01 24.03
N LYS A 31 1.21 12.98 23.41
CA LYS A 31 0.30 12.73 22.28
C LYS A 31 1.02 12.68 20.93
N CYS A 32 1.86 13.68 20.65
CA CYS A 32 2.52 13.85 19.35
C CYS A 32 4.05 13.63 19.38
N LYS A 33 4.65 13.51 20.57
CA LYS A 33 6.09 13.37 20.81
C LYS A 33 6.96 14.57 20.42
N GLU A 34 6.34 15.73 20.16
CA GLU A 34 7.04 17.01 19.96
C GLU A 34 7.51 17.63 21.28
N VAL A 35 8.64 18.34 21.25
CA VAL A 35 9.25 19.01 22.44
C VAL A 35 8.72 20.41 22.71
N ASN A 36 7.88 20.94 21.83
CA ASN A 36 7.49 22.35 21.83
C ASN A 36 6.24 22.69 22.66
N HIS A 37 5.57 21.69 23.26
CA HIS A 37 4.35 21.92 24.04
C HIS A 37 4.08 20.81 25.06
N LEU A 38 3.30 21.13 26.10
CA LEU A 38 2.77 20.12 27.02
C LEU A 38 1.60 19.37 26.40
N THR A 39 1.38 18.14 26.83
CA THR A 39 0.27 17.27 26.37
C THR A 39 -1.12 17.95 26.43
N LYS A 40 -1.33 18.87 27.39
CA LYS A 40 -2.57 19.64 27.55
C LYS A 40 -2.78 20.69 26.45
N ASP A 41 -1.70 21.22 25.89
CA ASP A 41 -1.68 22.27 24.87
C ASP A 41 -1.49 21.67 23.47
N CYS A 42 -1.62 20.34 23.36
CA CYS A 42 -1.41 19.63 22.10
C CYS A 42 -2.57 19.91 21.13
N PRO A 43 -2.28 20.40 19.90
CA PRO A 43 -3.31 20.61 18.89
C PRO A 43 -3.93 19.29 18.40
N LEU A 44 -3.30 18.14 18.68
CA LEU A 44 -3.81 16.82 18.32
C LEU A 44 -4.84 16.32 19.35
N GLY A 45 -6.11 16.45 19.01
CA GLY A 45 -7.23 15.91 19.78
C GLY A 45 -7.46 14.40 19.62
N HIS A 46 -6.54 13.66 18.98
CA HIS A 46 -6.68 12.23 18.67
C HIS A 46 -5.36 11.47 18.81
N CYS A 47 -5.46 10.15 18.94
CA CYS A 47 -4.32 9.23 18.91
C CYS A 47 -3.69 9.19 17.51
N VAL A 48 -2.39 9.44 17.39
CA VAL A 48 -1.69 9.47 16.08
C VAL A 48 -1.54 8.07 15.45
N ILE A 49 -1.71 7.00 16.23
CA ILE A 49 -1.58 5.61 15.76
C ILE A 49 -2.87 5.10 15.13
N CYS A 50 -4.04 5.42 15.73
CA CYS A 50 -5.32 4.85 15.28
C CYS A 50 -6.40 5.90 14.96
N GLY A 51 -6.13 7.18 15.12
CA GLY A 51 -7.05 8.28 14.79
C GLY A 51 -8.19 8.51 15.80
N LYS A 52 -8.33 7.69 16.85
CA LYS A 52 -9.43 7.81 17.82
C LYS A 52 -9.15 8.89 18.87
N LYS A 53 -10.21 9.58 19.32
CA LYS A 53 -10.14 10.64 20.35
C LYS A 53 -10.26 10.14 21.79
N ASN A 54 -10.47 8.83 21.99
CA ASN A 54 -10.81 8.25 23.30
C ASN A 54 -9.60 7.81 24.16
N HIS A 55 -8.37 7.96 23.66
CA HIS A 55 -7.14 7.65 24.39
C HIS A 55 -5.97 8.48 23.86
N VAL A 56 -4.90 8.59 24.64
CA VAL A 56 -3.60 9.13 24.16
C VAL A 56 -2.79 8.07 23.45
N THR A 57 -1.85 8.47 22.60
CA THR A 57 -1.02 7.57 21.79
C THR A 57 -0.40 6.42 22.59
N ASP A 58 0.12 6.71 23.79
CA ASP A 58 0.77 5.71 24.65
C ASP A 58 -0.19 4.62 25.18
N GLU A 59 -1.49 4.90 25.23
CA GLU A 59 -2.52 3.96 25.68
C GLU A 59 -3.14 3.18 24.50
N CYS A 60 -2.65 3.38 23.28
CA CYS A 60 -3.27 2.79 22.10
C CYS A 60 -3.17 1.26 22.12
N ASN A 61 -4.33 0.60 22.17
CA ASN A 61 -4.40 -0.87 22.10
C ASN A 61 -3.81 -1.43 20.80
N TRP A 62 -3.70 -0.61 19.73
CA TRP A 62 -3.05 -0.98 18.48
C TRP A 62 -1.54 -1.23 18.68
N LEU A 63 -0.88 -0.48 19.58
CA LEU A 63 0.52 -0.70 19.95
C LEU A 63 0.72 -1.98 20.77
N LYS A 64 -0.34 -2.46 21.43
CA LYS A 64 -0.35 -3.69 22.23
C LYS A 64 -0.71 -4.94 21.42
N GLN A 65 -1.17 -4.79 20.17
CA GLN A 65 -1.44 -5.93 19.31
C GLN A 65 -0.14 -6.63 18.93
N ILE A 66 -0.20 -7.95 18.73
CA ILE A 66 0.91 -8.70 18.15
C ILE A 66 1.20 -8.10 16.78
N LYS A 67 2.41 -7.55 16.62
CA LYS A 67 2.84 -7.02 15.34
C LYS A 67 2.96 -8.21 14.38
N PRO A 68 2.26 -8.22 13.23
CA PRO A 68 2.45 -9.27 12.25
C PRO A 68 3.91 -9.21 11.80
N VAL A 69 4.68 -10.26 12.09
CA VAL A 69 6.07 -10.39 11.65
C VAL A 69 6.04 -11.03 10.27
N PRO A 70 6.44 -10.32 9.20
CA PRO A 70 6.55 -10.94 7.89
C PRO A 70 7.60 -12.05 7.93
N LYS A 71 7.28 -13.20 7.33
CA LYS A 71 8.22 -14.32 7.23
C LYS A 71 9.06 -14.15 5.98
N PHE A 72 10.38 -14.17 6.11
CA PHE A 72 11.26 -14.24 4.94
C PHE A 72 11.11 -15.60 4.27
N VAL A 73 10.77 -15.60 2.97
CA VAL A 73 10.48 -16.84 2.22
C VAL A 73 11.44 -17.06 1.04
N GLY A 74 12.30 -16.09 0.72
CA GLY A 74 13.31 -16.25 -0.31
C GLY A 74 13.80 -14.92 -0.86
N TYR A 75 14.68 -14.95 -1.85
CA TYR A 75 15.12 -13.77 -2.58
C TYR A 75 15.44 -14.14 -4.03
N ALA A 76 15.22 -13.21 -4.96
CA ALA A 76 15.54 -13.40 -6.37
C ALA A 76 16.92 -12.83 -6.74
N ALA A 77 17.30 -11.72 -6.09
CA ALA A 77 18.60 -11.07 -6.25
C ALA A 77 18.93 -10.24 -5.00
N ARG A 78 20.14 -9.66 -4.93
CA ARG A 78 20.54 -8.76 -3.85
C ARG A 78 19.57 -7.58 -3.77
N GLY A 79 18.95 -7.39 -2.60
CA GLY A 79 17.94 -6.34 -2.37
C GLY A 79 16.51 -6.70 -2.77
N LEU A 80 16.28 -7.86 -3.39
CA LEU A 80 14.95 -8.34 -3.81
C LEU A 80 14.52 -9.56 -2.99
N GLY A 81 14.39 -9.36 -1.68
CA GLY A 81 13.83 -10.35 -0.76
C GLY A 81 12.31 -10.43 -0.84
N VAL A 82 11.76 -11.61 -0.61
CA VAL A 82 10.32 -11.87 -0.56
C VAL A 82 9.92 -12.08 0.90
N LEU A 83 9.00 -11.24 1.38
CA LEU A 83 8.41 -11.33 2.71
C LEU A 83 6.95 -11.77 2.60
N LEU A 84 6.62 -12.88 3.24
CA LEU A 84 5.26 -13.35 3.38
C LEU A 84 4.60 -12.63 4.57
N VAL A 85 3.70 -11.69 4.28
CA VAL A 85 2.81 -11.09 5.27
C VAL A 85 1.63 -12.03 5.48
N GLN A 86 1.65 -12.81 6.55
CA GLN A 86 0.52 -13.65 6.93
C GLN A 86 -0.58 -12.77 7.53
N SER A 87 -1.44 -12.21 6.68
CA SER A 87 -2.68 -11.58 7.13
C SER A 87 -3.64 -12.68 7.58
N THR A 88 -4.09 -12.63 8.83
CA THR A 88 -5.08 -13.58 9.39
C THR A 88 -6.51 -13.29 8.92
N LYS A 89 -6.72 -12.26 8.09
CA LYS A 89 -7.94 -12.22 7.30
C LYS A 89 -7.83 -13.33 6.27
N GLU A 90 -8.62 -14.39 6.47
CA GLU A 90 -9.07 -15.21 5.35
C GLU A 90 -9.52 -14.25 4.26
N VAL A 91 -8.72 -14.15 3.21
CA VAL A 91 -9.23 -13.65 1.95
C VAL A 91 -10.21 -14.74 1.57
N LEU A 92 -11.48 -14.57 1.94
CA LEU A 92 -12.55 -15.35 1.34
C LEU A 92 -12.29 -15.24 -0.15
N GLU A 93 -11.91 -16.35 -0.78
CA GLU A 93 -11.80 -16.44 -2.23
C GLU A 93 -13.21 -16.22 -2.75
N MET A 94 -13.57 -14.95 -2.86
CA MET A 94 -14.80 -14.56 -3.49
C MET A 94 -14.51 -14.77 -4.97
N GLU A 95 -14.87 -15.95 -5.48
CA GLU A 95 -14.84 -16.22 -6.90
C GLU A 95 -15.55 -15.07 -7.58
N ASN A 96 -14.82 -14.29 -8.37
CA ASN A 96 -15.42 -13.23 -9.13
C ASN A 96 -16.04 -13.90 -10.36
N PRO A 97 -17.38 -14.01 -10.45
CA PRO A 97 -18.03 -14.69 -11.59
C PRO A 97 -17.77 -13.96 -12.93
N ASN A 98 -17.22 -12.74 -12.86
CA ASN A 98 -16.88 -11.94 -14.02
C ASN A 98 -15.53 -11.23 -13.81
N PRO A 99 -14.39 -11.94 -13.91
CA PRO A 99 -13.09 -11.34 -13.75
C PRO A 99 -12.83 -10.42 -14.95
N MET A 100 -12.77 -9.11 -14.67
CA MET A 100 -12.46 -8.08 -15.66
C MET A 100 -11.12 -7.44 -15.33
N ALA A 101 -10.32 -7.15 -16.35
CA ALA A 101 -9.08 -6.41 -16.21
C ALA A 101 -8.98 -5.33 -17.28
N ILE A 102 -8.15 -4.32 -17.02
CA ILE A 102 -7.84 -3.27 -17.98
C ILE A 102 -6.53 -3.64 -18.67
N ILE A 103 -6.55 -3.70 -19.99
CA ILE A 103 -5.37 -3.83 -20.84
C ILE A 103 -5.05 -2.45 -21.40
N SER A 104 -3.86 -1.93 -21.07
CA SER A 104 -3.38 -0.64 -21.56
C SER A 104 -2.36 -0.82 -22.69
N VAL A 105 -2.47 0.03 -23.70
CA VAL A 105 -1.57 0.07 -24.86
C VAL A 105 -0.39 0.97 -24.51
N VAL A 106 0.80 0.37 -24.38
CA VAL A 106 2.03 1.10 -24.06
C VAL A 106 2.58 1.83 -25.29
N SER A 107 2.44 1.24 -26.48
CA SER A 107 2.91 1.81 -27.74
C SER A 107 2.09 1.30 -28.92
N GLY A 108 1.94 2.15 -29.94
CA GLY A 108 1.14 1.89 -31.13
C GLY A 108 -0.34 2.23 -30.97
N VAL A 109 -1.10 1.97 -32.03
CA VAL A 109 -2.56 2.15 -32.06
C VAL A 109 -3.20 0.82 -32.38
N ILE A 110 -4.14 0.39 -31.55
CA ILE A 110 -4.90 -0.84 -31.73
C ILE A 110 -6.37 -0.55 -31.45
N ASN A 111 -7.26 -1.21 -32.18
CA ASN A 111 -8.70 -1.16 -31.94
C ASN A 111 -9.21 -2.44 -31.27
N GLU A 112 -10.49 -2.46 -30.89
CA GLU A 112 -11.10 -3.60 -30.17
C GLU A 112 -10.98 -4.92 -30.94
N THR A 113 -11.28 -4.92 -32.25
CA THR A 113 -11.20 -6.12 -33.10
C THR A 113 -9.80 -6.68 -33.14
N GLN A 114 -8.81 -5.82 -33.37
CA GLN A 114 -7.41 -6.22 -33.40
C GLN A 114 -6.92 -6.75 -32.04
N LEU A 115 -7.37 -6.16 -30.93
CA LEU A 115 -7.02 -6.65 -29.60
C LEU A 115 -7.60 -8.05 -29.36
N VAL A 116 -8.86 -8.28 -29.73
CA VAL A 116 -9.52 -9.59 -29.62
C VAL A 116 -8.81 -10.63 -30.49
N ASP A 117 -8.49 -10.32 -31.73
CA ASP A 117 -7.77 -11.23 -32.64
C ASP A 117 -6.38 -11.60 -32.09
N ARG A 118 -5.67 -10.62 -31.51
CA ARG A 118 -4.37 -10.86 -30.88
C ARG A 118 -4.49 -11.73 -29.64
N LEU A 119 -5.53 -11.52 -28.82
CA LEU A 119 -5.79 -12.37 -27.65
C LEU A 119 -6.12 -13.81 -28.07
N HIS A 120 -6.93 -14.01 -29.12
CA HIS A 120 -7.17 -15.34 -29.70
C HIS A 120 -5.88 -15.99 -30.22
N TYR A 121 -5.04 -15.22 -30.90
CA TYR A 121 -3.76 -15.71 -31.41
C TYR A 121 -2.78 -16.11 -30.29
N MET A 122 -2.67 -15.29 -29.24
CA MET A 122 -1.78 -15.56 -28.10
C MET A 122 -2.31 -16.70 -27.21
N PHE A 123 -3.63 -16.81 -27.08
CA PHE A 123 -4.30 -17.72 -26.15
C PHE A 123 -5.35 -18.56 -26.87
N ASN A 124 -4.95 -19.72 -27.40
CA ASN A 124 -5.84 -20.68 -28.05
C ASN A 124 -6.65 -21.51 -27.02
N TRP A 125 -7.43 -20.84 -26.18
CA TRP A 125 -8.13 -21.46 -25.04
C TRP A 125 -9.58 -21.85 -25.34
N ASN A 126 -10.01 -21.78 -26.60
CA ASN A 126 -11.42 -21.88 -26.99
C ASN A 126 -12.33 -20.90 -26.20
N TRP A 127 -11.75 -19.78 -25.76
CA TRP A 127 -12.44 -18.74 -25.00
C TRP A 127 -12.96 -17.65 -25.95
N GLN A 128 -14.17 -17.17 -25.70
CA GLN A 128 -14.77 -16.07 -26.45
C GLN A 128 -14.34 -14.73 -25.85
N TRP A 129 -13.25 -14.17 -26.37
CA TRP A 129 -12.72 -12.90 -25.90
C TRP A 129 -13.72 -11.76 -26.16
N ARG A 130 -13.90 -10.90 -25.16
CA ARG A 130 -14.72 -9.68 -25.26
C ARG A 130 -13.97 -8.53 -24.64
N CYS A 131 -13.89 -7.42 -25.34
CA CYS A 131 -13.33 -6.18 -24.83
C CYS A 131 -14.27 -5.00 -25.09
N LYS A 132 -14.07 -3.93 -24.34
CA LYS A 132 -14.72 -2.63 -24.53
C LYS A 132 -13.69 -1.53 -24.32
N LYS A 133 -13.66 -0.54 -25.20
CA LYS A 133 -12.78 0.62 -25.05
C LYS A 133 -13.05 1.32 -23.71
N HIS A 134 -11.95 1.63 -23.01
CA HIS A 134 -11.96 2.23 -21.69
C HIS A 134 -10.87 3.30 -21.64
N GLY A 135 -11.24 4.55 -21.92
CA GLY A 135 -10.30 5.66 -22.07
C GLY A 135 -9.62 5.68 -23.45
N GLU A 136 -8.51 6.41 -23.57
CA GLU A 136 -7.84 6.64 -24.85
C GLU A 136 -7.05 5.40 -25.32
N ASN A 137 -6.27 4.80 -24.41
CA ASN A 137 -5.34 3.71 -24.72
C ASN A 137 -5.57 2.47 -23.85
N ALA A 138 -6.80 2.25 -23.39
CA ALA A 138 -7.11 1.12 -22.53
C ALA A 138 -8.41 0.41 -22.93
N PHE A 139 -8.48 -0.86 -22.60
CA PHE A 139 -9.60 -1.75 -22.90
C PHE A 139 -9.96 -2.55 -21.67
N LEU A 140 -11.24 -2.55 -21.31
CA LEU A 140 -11.78 -3.44 -20.29
C LEU A 140 -12.04 -4.80 -20.95
N VAL A 141 -11.42 -5.86 -20.45
CA VAL A 141 -11.46 -7.21 -21.02
C VAL A 141 -11.95 -8.21 -19.98
N ARG A 142 -12.83 -9.12 -20.43
CA ARG A 142 -13.28 -10.25 -19.60
C ARG A 142 -12.35 -11.44 -19.77
N PHE A 143 -11.83 -11.92 -18.65
CA PHE A 143 -11.00 -13.11 -18.60
C PHE A 143 -11.85 -14.37 -18.34
N PRO A 144 -11.36 -15.55 -18.74
CA PRO A 144 -11.95 -16.80 -18.29
C PRO A 144 -11.98 -16.87 -16.77
N ASN A 145 -13.07 -17.40 -16.23
CA ASN A 145 -13.11 -17.87 -14.84
C ASN A 145 -12.90 -19.39 -14.82
N LYS A 146 -12.40 -19.92 -13.70
CA LYS A 146 -12.29 -21.37 -13.46
C LYS A 146 -13.65 -22.03 -13.33
#